data_AF-A0A6G3X9R8-F1
#
_entry.id   AF-A0A6G3X9R8-F1
#
_cell.length_a   1.000
_cell.length_b   1.000
_cell.length_c   1.000
_cell.angle_alpha   90.00
_cell.angle_beta   90.00
_cell.angle_gamma   90.00
#
_symmetry.space_group_name_H-M   'P 1'
#
loop_
_entity.id
_entity.type
_entity.pdbx_description
1 polymer ?
#
loop_
_entity_poly.entity_id
_entity_poly.type
_entity_poly.pdbx_seq_one_letter_code
_entity_poly.pdbx_strand_id
1 'polypeptide(L)'
;MTARPANAHQARLLRLLRDGGPNSRAQLGDQVELSRSKLAVEVDRLLETGLVVADGLAASRGGRRSHNIRLAPELRFLGVDIGATSIDVAVTNAELEVLGHLNHPMDVREGPVAVFEQVLSLATKLRASGLAEGFDGAGIGVPGPVRFPEGVPVAPPIMPGWDGFPVREAL
;
A
#
# COMPACT_ATOMS: atom_id res chain seq x y z
N MET A 1 11.07 9.73 -6.07
CA MET A 1 11.27 8.83 -4.92
C MET A 1 9.93 8.73 -4.22
N THR A 2 9.34 7.54 -4.13
CA THR A 2 8.00 7.34 -3.56
C THR A 2 8.00 7.69 -2.08
N ALA A 3 7.02 8.48 -1.64
CA ALA A 3 6.88 8.88 -0.24
C ALA A 3 6.58 7.66 0.63
N ARG A 4 7.14 7.62 1.84
CA ARG A 4 6.94 6.52 2.80
C ARG A 4 6.97 7.04 4.22
N PRO A 5 6.25 6.41 5.16
CA PRO A 5 6.29 6.81 6.55
C PRO A 5 7.72 6.67 7.09
N ALA A 6 8.23 7.73 7.72
CA ALA A 6 9.60 7.80 8.23
C ALA A 6 9.81 7.02 9.53
N ASN A 7 8.73 6.67 10.23
CA ASN A 7 8.78 5.97 11.51
C ASN A 7 7.47 5.20 11.79
N ALA A 8 7.49 4.38 12.84
CA ALA A 8 6.34 3.57 13.25
C ALA A 8 5.11 4.40 13.65
N HIS A 9 5.29 5.62 14.14
CA HIS A 9 4.18 6.50 14.50
C HIS A 9 3.44 6.97 13.25
N GLN A 10 4.15 7.43 12.22
CA GLN A 10 3.56 7.78 10.94
C GLN A 10 2.84 6.59 10.31
N ALA A 11 3.46 5.40 10.33
CA ALA A 11 2.82 4.19 9.82
C ALA A 11 1.52 3.83 10.58
N ARG A 12 1.46 4.09 11.90
CA ARG A 12 0.25 3.90 12.70
C ARG A 12 -0.82 4.95 12.36
N LEU A 13 -0.45 6.22 12.16
CA LEU A 13 -1.39 7.28 11.78
C LEU A 13 -2.02 7.00 10.40
N LEU A 14 -1.22 6.58 9.42
CA LEU A 14 -1.73 6.20 8.09
C LEU A 14 -2.72 5.03 8.18
N ARG A 15 -2.44 4.02 9.03
CA ARG A 15 -3.39 2.91 9.27
C ARG A 15 -4.70 3.38 9.90
N LEU A 16 -4.66 4.27 10.90
CA LEU A 16 -5.87 4.82 11.51
C LEU A 16 -6.70 5.64 10.50
N LEU A 17 -6.04 6.38 9.60
CA LEU A 17 -6.71 7.12 8.55
C LEU A 17 -7.31 6.20 7.48
N ARG A 18 -6.63 5.11 7.13
CA ARG A 18 -7.14 4.08 6.22
C ARG A 18 -8.38 3.38 6.78
N ASP A 19 -8.31 2.92 8.03
CA ASP A 19 -9.32 2.02 8.61
C ASP A 19 -10.55 2.76 9.17
N GLY A 20 -10.45 4.07 9.42
CA GLY A 20 -11.53 4.84 10.03
C GLY A 20 -11.42 6.35 9.85
N GLY A 21 -10.71 6.83 8.82
CA GLY A 21 -10.66 8.24 8.45
C GLY A 21 -11.89 8.69 7.66
N PRO A 22 -11.98 9.99 7.31
CA PRO A 22 -11.09 11.08 7.72
C PRO A 22 -11.18 11.37 9.23
N ASN A 23 -10.07 11.80 9.86
CA ASN A 23 -10.03 12.11 11.29
C ASN A 23 -9.35 13.45 11.59
N SER A 24 -9.81 14.16 12.61
CA SER A 24 -9.12 15.35 13.13
C SER A 24 -7.85 14.98 13.91
N ARG A 25 -6.93 15.93 14.09
CA ARG A 25 -5.75 15.74 14.95
C ARG A 25 -6.12 15.33 16.38
N ALA A 26 -7.25 15.81 16.90
CA ALA A 26 -7.72 15.42 18.23
C ALA A 26 -8.11 13.94 18.28
N GLN A 27 -8.94 13.48 17.34
CA GLN A 27 -9.37 12.07 17.26
C GLN A 27 -8.20 11.11 17.02
N LEU A 28 -7.20 11.52 16.22
CA LEU A 28 -5.98 10.75 16.04
C LEU A 28 -5.20 10.66 17.37
N GLY A 29 -5.11 11.78 18.10
CA GLY A 29 -4.45 11.85 19.41
C GLY A 29 -5.09 10.98 20.48
N ASP A 30 -6.42 10.82 20.44
CA ASP A 30 -7.14 9.93 21.36
C ASP A 30 -6.84 8.44 21.12
N GLN A 31 -6.31 8.08 19.93
CA GLN A 31 -6.07 6.70 19.48
C GLN A 31 -4.59 6.30 19.46
N VAL A 32 -3.69 7.25 19.74
CA VAL A 32 -2.24 7.02 19.75
C VAL A 32 -1.62 7.54 21.05
N GLU A 33 -0.60 6.85 21.53
CA GLU A 33 0.15 7.28 22.71
C GLU A 33 1.23 8.30 22.31
N LEU A 34 0.80 9.50 21.90
CA LEU A 34 1.69 10.61 21.56
C LEU A 34 1.27 11.88 22.29
N SER A 35 2.26 12.71 22.65
CA SER A 35 1.96 14.08 23.08
C SER A 35 1.33 14.86 21.91
N ARG A 36 0.49 15.86 22.22
CA ARG A 36 -0.13 16.73 21.21
C ARG A 36 0.89 17.39 20.29
N SER A 37 2.03 17.81 20.83
CA SER A 37 3.11 18.43 20.06
C SER A 37 3.77 17.43 19.11
N LYS A 38 4.04 16.20 19.57
CA LYS A 38 4.66 15.17 18.73
C LYS A 38 3.71 14.72 17.62
N LEU A 39 2.42 14.55 17.92
CA LEU A 39 1.40 14.25 16.91
C LEU A 39 1.32 15.33 15.83
N ALA A 40 1.31 16.61 16.24
CA ALA A 40 1.28 17.72 15.28
C ALA A 40 2.48 17.66 14.32
N VAL A 41 3.69 17.45 14.85
CA VAL A 41 4.91 17.31 14.04
C VAL A 41 4.82 16.14 13.06
N GLU A 42 4.36 14.96 13.50
CA GLU A 42 4.29 13.81 12.58
C GLU A 42 3.19 13.99 11.52
N VAL A 43 2.07 14.62 11.86
CA VAL A 43 1.02 14.96 10.88
C VAL A 43 1.51 16.01 9.88
N ASP A 44 2.19 17.05 10.34
CA ASP A 44 2.72 18.10 9.46
C ASP A 44 3.74 17.50 8.47
N ARG A 45 4.61 16.58 8.93
CA ARG A 45 5.53 15.84 8.05
C ARG A 45 4.82 14.93 7.05
N LEU A 46 3.68 14.33 7.41
CA LEU A 46 2.88 13.54 6.47
C LEU A 46 2.19 14.41 5.42
N LEU A 47 1.77 15.63 5.79
CA LEU A 47 1.22 16.62 4.85
C LEU A 47 2.31 17.09 3.87
N GLU A 48 3.51 17.36 4.36
CA GLU A 48 4.66 17.75 3.54
C GLU A 48 5.07 16.67 2.52
N THR A 49 4.91 15.39 2.86
CA THR A 49 5.22 14.29 1.93
C THR A 49 4.10 13.97 0.95
N GLY A 50 2.91 14.56 1.13
CA GLY A 50 1.73 14.26 0.31
C GLY A 50 1.10 12.90 0.60
N LEU A 51 1.45 12.23 1.71
CA LEU A 51 0.80 10.96 2.08
C LEU A 51 -0.60 11.19 2.67
N VAL A 52 -0.85 12.40 3.18
CA VAL A 52 -2.15 12.84 3.69
C VAL A 52 -2.45 14.24 3.20
N VAL A 53 -3.73 14.60 3.18
CA VAL A 53 -4.22 15.94 2.82
C VAL A 53 -5.20 16.46 3.87
N ALA A 54 -5.37 17.78 3.93
CA ALA A 54 -6.42 18.40 4.72
C ALA A 54 -7.80 18.18 4.07
N ASP A 55 -8.81 17.88 4.89
CA ASP A 55 -10.16 17.49 4.45
C ASP A 55 -11.24 18.37 5.09
N GLY A 56 -11.24 19.66 4.77
CA GLY A 56 -12.20 20.60 5.34
C GLY A 56 -12.07 20.75 6.87
N LEU A 57 -13.09 21.34 7.50
CA LEU A 57 -13.10 21.61 8.93
C LEU A 57 -13.75 20.46 9.71
N ALA A 58 -13.14 20.04 10.82
CA ALA A 58 -13.73 19.08 11.73
C ALA A 58 -14.91 19.69 12.51
N ALA A 59 -15.83 18.84 12.97
CA ALA A 59 -16.89 19.24 13.90
C ALA A 59 -16.28 19.84 15.17
N SER A 60 -16.80 20.99 15.63
CA SER A 60 -16.24 21.70 16.78
C SER A 60 -16.54 20.95 18.08
N ARG A 61 -15.52 20.73 18.91
CA ARG A 61 -15.65 20.22 20.30
C ARG A 61 -15.36 21.32 21.36
N GLY A 62 -15.44 22.59 20.96
CA GLY A 62 -14.93 23.74 21.73
C GLY A 62 -13.46 24.05 21.41
N GLY A 63 -13.08 25.33 21.41
CA GLY A 63 -11.75 25.81 21.00
C GLY A 63 -11.59 26.07 19.48
N ARG A 64 -10.36 26.35 19.02
CA ARG A 64 -10.06 26.61 17.59
C ARG A 64 -10.35 25.35 16.76
N ARG A 65 -11.16 25.49 15.71
CA ARG A 65 -11.53 24.37 14.82
C ARG A 65 -10.28 23.76 14.18
N SER A 66 -10.08 22.46 14.34
CA SER A 66 -9.04 21.69 13.65
C SER A 66 -9.57 21.19 12.30
N HIS A 67 -8.70 21.01 11.31
CA HIS A 67 -9.07 20.37 10.05
C HIS A 67 -9.11 18.84 10.21
N ASN A 68 -10.00 18.19 9.46
CA ASN A 68 -9.86 16.75 9.27
C ASN A 68 -8.65 16.48 8.38
N ILE A 69 -8.08 15.30 8.55
CA ILE A 69 -6.97 14.78 7.76
C ILE A 69 -7.44 13.47 7.16
N ARG A 70 -7.05 13.21 5.92
CA ARG A 70 -7.31 11.96 5.21
C ARG A 70 -6.11 11.55 4.37
N LEU A 71 -6.10 10.31 3.90
CA LEU A 71 -5.09 9.87 2.94
C LEU A 71 -5.25 10.64 1.63
N ALA A 72 -4.12 10.87 0.95
CA ALA A 72 -4.11 11.54 -0.34
C ALA A 72 -4.91 10.72 -1.38
N PRO A 73 -5.95 11.30 -2.01
CA PRO A 73 -6.86 10.58 -2.92
C PRO A 73 -6.18 10.16 -4.23
N GLU A 74 -5.06 10.77 -4.58
CA GLU A 74 -4.26 10.47 -5.76
C GLU A 74 -3.36 9.25 -5.59
N LEU A 75 -3.13 8.78 -4.35
CA LEU A 75 -2.24 7.65 -4.12
C LEU A 75 -2.81 6.38 -4.76
N ARG A 76 -1.96 5.62 -5.45
CA ARG A 76 -2.31 4.37 -6.10
C ARG A 76 -1.37 3.25 -5.69
N PHE A 77 -1.92 2.09 -5.35
CA PHE A 77 -1.13 0.93 -4.97
C PHE A 77 -1.40 -0.24 -5.90
N LEU A 78 -0.35 -1.02 -6.20
CA LEU A 78 -0.46 -2.27 -6.94
C LEU A 78 -0.55 -3.43 -5.96
N GLY A 79 -1.62 -4.22 -6.03
CA GLY A 79 -1.74 -5.50 -5.34
C GLY A 79 -1.51 -6.63 -6.33
N VAL A 80 -0.64 -7.58 -5.98
CA VAL A 80 -0.43 -8.82 -6.74
C VAL A 80 -0.62 -9.98 -5.79
N ASP A 81 -1.46 -10.94 -6.17
CA ASP A 81 -1.60 -12.23 -5.51
C ASP A 81 -1.22 -13.33 -6.51
N ILE A 82 -0.16 -14.07 -6.19
CA ILE A 82 0.31 -15.19 -6.97
C ILE A 82 -0.19 -16.45 -6.26
N GLY A 83 -1.22 -17.06 -6.81
CA GLY A 83 -1.75 -18.34 -6.35
C GLY A 83 -0.99 -19.52 -6.97
N ALA A 84 -1.36 -20.74 -6.59
CA ALA A 84 -0.80 -21.95 -7.20
C ALA A 84 -1.22 -22.10 -8.68
N THR A 85 -2.39 -21.57 -9.06
CA THR A 85 -3.02 -21.76 -10.38
C THR A 85 -3.57 -20.47 -11.01
N SER A 86 -3.33 -19.32 -10.38
CA SER A 86 -3.79 -18.03 -10.87
C SER A 86 -2.85 -16.91 -10.45
N ILE A 87 -2.91 -15.82 -11.21
CA ILE A 87 -2.35 -14.51 -10.86
C ILE A 87 -3.53 -13.53 -10.81
N ASP A 88 -3.59 -12.75 -9.74
CA ASP A 88 -4.53 -11.66 -9.56
C ASP A 88 -3.75 -10.36 -9.39
N VAL A 89 -4.05 -9.35 -10.22
CA VAL A 89 -3.42 -8.03 -10.15
C VAL A 89 -4.50 -6.97 -10.01
N ALA A 90 -4.35 -6.09 -9.04
CA ALA A 90 -5.31 -5.04 -8.74
C ALA A 90 -4.64 -3.68 -8.53
N VAL A 91 -5.36 -2.61 -8.85
CA VAL A 91 -5.03 -1.24 -8.47
C VAL A 91 -5.97 -0.81 -7.36
N THR A 92 -5.43 -0.23 -6.29
CA THR A 92 -6.23 0.32 -5.19
C THR A 92 -6.00 1.81 -4.99
N ASN A 93 -6.95 2.49 -4.33
CA ASN A 93 -6.69 3.77 -3.68
C ASN A 93 -5.96 3.58 -2.33
N ALA A 94 -5.79 4.67 -1.58
CA ALA A 94 -5.08 4.67 -0.30
C ALA A 94 -5.83 3.96 0.83
N GLU A 95 -7.16 3.93 0.74
CA GLU A 95 -8.07 3.21 1.61
C GLU A 95 -8.10 1.69 1.29
N LEU A 96 -7.34 1.25 0.28
CA LEU A 96 -7.28 -0.13 -0.23
C LEU A 96 -8.57 -0.62 -0.90
N GLU A 97 -9.41 0.29 -1.36
CA GLU A 97 -10.54 -0.06 -2.23
C GLU A 97 -10.01 -0.40 -3.63
N VAL A 98 -10.47 -1.53 -4.19
CA VAL A 98 -10.08 -1.98 -5.53
C VAL A 98 -10.74 -1.11 -6.60
N LEU A 99 -9.91 -0.40 -7.36
CA LEU A 99 -10.35 0.44 -8.48
C LEU A 99 -10.41 -0.34 -9.80
N GLY A 100 -9.61 -1.38 -9.92
CA GLY A 100 -9.64 -2.31 -11.04
C GLY A 100 -8.79 -3.54 -10.76
N HIS A 101 -9.16 -4.65 -11.40
CA HIS A 101 -8.59 -5.96 -11.15
C HIS A 101 -8.59 -6.78 -12.44
N LEU A 102 -7.52 -7.55 -12.64
CA LEU A 102 -7.39 -8.54 -13.70
C LEU A 102 -6.93 -9.87 -13.09
N ASN A 103 -7.49 -10.95 -13.59
CA ASN A 103 -7.09 -12.32 -13.27
C ASN A 103 -6.51 -13.00 -14.50
N HIS A 104 -5.55 -13.90 -14.29
CA HIS A 104 -5.05 -14.80 -15.31
C HIS A 104 -4.78 -16.20 -14.73
N PRO A 105 -5.35 -17.27 -15.30
CA PRO A 105 -4.94 -18.64 -14.97
C PRO A 105 -3.47 -18.84 -15.31
N MET A 106 -2.67 -19.31 -14.36
CA MET A 106 -1.23 -19.53 -14.51
C MET A 106 -0.76 -20.55 -13.50
N ASP A 107 -0.02 -21.57 -13.93
CA ASP A 107 0.57 -22.51 -12.97
C ASP A 107 1.86 -21.92 -12.41
N VAL A 108 1.95 -21.77 -11.08
CA VAL A 108 3.15 -21.21 -10.42
C VAL A 108 4.43 -22.02 -10.72
N ARG A 109 4.26 -23.28 -11.14
CA ARG A 109 5.34 -24.18 -11.53
C ARG A 109 5.96 -23.86 -12.89
N GLU A 110 5.35 -22.98 -13.68
CA GLU A 110 5.97 -22.42 -14.89
C GLU A 110 7.22 -21.57 -14.57
N GLY A 111 7.44 -21.26 -13.30
CA GLY A 111 8.65 -20.63 -12.80
C GLY A 111 8.52 -19.11 -12.66
N PRO A 112 9.42 -18.48 -11.89
CA PRO A 112 9.24 -17.11 -11.45
C PRO A 112 9.32 -16.10 -12.61
N VAL A 113 10.15 -16.36 -13.62
CA VAL A 113 10.33 -15.44 -14.76
C VAL A 113 9.03 -15.32 -15.57
N ALA A 114 8.47 -16.45 -16.02
CA ALA A 114 7.24 -16.47 -16.80
C ALA A 114 6.05 -15.88 -16.01
N VAL A 115 5.95 -16.21 -14.72
CA VAL A 115 4.91 -15.66 -13.85
C VAL A 115 5.05 -14.14 -13.69
N PHE A 116 6.27 -13.62 -13.49
CA PHE A 116 6.49 -12.18 -13.36
C PHE A 116 6.29 -11.41 -14.67
N GLU A 117 6.68 -11.96 -15.82
CA GLU A 117 6.36 -11.38 -17.12
C GLU A 117 4.84 -11.18 -17.28
N GLN A 118 4.05 -12.16 -16.81
CA GLN A 118 2.61 -12.06 -16.83
C GLN A 118 2.07 -11.05 -15.81
N VAL A 119 2.61 -10.99 -14.60
CA VAL A 119 2.27 -9.94 -13.61
C VAL A 119 2.49 -8.55 -14.19
N LEU A 120 3.65 -8.29 -14.81
CA LEU A 120 4.00 -7.00 -15.41
C LEU A 120 3.08 -6.66 -16.60
N SER A 121 2.71 -7.67 -17.39
CA SER A 121 1.74 -7.53 -18.48
C SER A 121 0.37 -7.08 -17.97
N LEU A 122 -0.14 -7.71 -16.90
CA LEU A 122 -1.42 -7.34 -16.28
C LEU A 122 -1.36 -5.94 -15.63
N ALA A 123 -0.28 -5.62 -14.91
CA ALA A 123 -0.08 -4.29 -14.32
C ALA A 123 -0.04 -3.19 -15.40
N THR A 124 0.61 -3.46 -16.53
CA THR A 124 0.67 -2.54 -17.68
C THR A 124 -0.72 -2.31 -18.28
N LYS A 125 -1.54 -3.36 -18.42
CA LYS A 125 -2.93 -3.24 -18.90
C LYS A 125 -3.79 -2.39 -17.97
N LEU A 126 -3.68 -2.61 -16.65
CA LEU A 126 -4.40 -1.80 -15.66
C LEU A 126 -3.97 -0.33 -15.71
N ARG A 127 -2.67 -0.05 -15.85
CA ARG A 127 -2.17 1.32 -16.02
C ARG A 127 -2.73 1.98 -17.30
N ALA A 128 -2.73 1.26 -18.42
CA ALA A 128 -3.25 1.75 -19.70
C ALA A 128 -4.76 2.05 -19.69
N SER A 129 -5.51 1.48 -18.73
CA SER A 129 -6.94 1.78 -18.56
C SER A 129 -7.22 3.14 -17.90
N GLY A 130 -6.18 3.88 -17.48
CA GLY A 130 -6.31 5.20 -16.85
C GLY A 130 -6.57 5.16 -15.33
N LEU A 131 -6.53 3.99 -14.71
CA LEU A 131 -6.74 3.84 -13.26
C LEU A 131 -5.58 4.38 -12.41
N ALA A 132 -4.37 4.45 -12.99
CA ALA A 132 -3.17 4.95 -12.36
C ALA A 132 -2.18 5.49 -13.41
N GLU A 133 -1.57 6.64 -13.14
CA GLU A 133 -0.45 7.16 -13.94
C GLU A 133 0.89 6.53 -13.50
N GLY A 134 0.96 6.09 -12.25
CA GLY A 134 2.05 5.36 -11.60
C GLY A 134 1.57 4.75 -10.27
N PHE A 135 2.45 4.03 -9.58
CA PHE A 135 2.13 3.40 -8.29
C PHE A 135 3.03 3.96 -7.17
N ASP A 136 2.41 4.28 -6.04
CA ASP A 136 3.07 4.78 -4.82
C ASP A 136 3.63 3.66 -3.95
N GLY A 137 3.20 2.44 -4.21
CA GLY A 137 3.72 1.23 -3.60
C GLY A 137 3.09 -0.01 -4.20
N ALA A 138 3.68 -1.16 -3.89
CA ALA A 138 3.16 -2.44 -4.30
C ALA A 138 3.25 -3.47 -3.16
N GLY A 139 2.28 -4.37 -3.12
CA GLY A 139 2.29 -5.57 -2.29
C GLY A 139 2.17 -6.79 -3.18
N ILE A 140 3.05 -7.78 -2.95
CA ILE A 140 3.02 -9.07 -3.65
C ILE A 140 2.85 -10.19 -2.62
N GLY A 141 1.80 -10.99 -2.79
CA GLY A 141 1.63 -12.28 -2.15
C GLY A 141 2.20 -13.39 -3.03
N VAL A 142 2.97 -14.30 -2.43
CA VAL A 142 3.46 -15.52 -3.08
C VAL A 142 3.15 -16.74 -2.21
N PRO A 143 2.99 -17.95 -2.78
CA PRO A 143 2.79 -19.14 -1.98
C PRO A 143 4.07 -19.50 -1.21
N GLY A 144 3.90 -19.93 0.04
CA GLY A 144 5.01 -20.42 0.85
C GLY A 144 5.80 -19.32 1.58
N PRO A 145 6.90 -19.70 2.26
CA PRO A 145 7.60 -18.81 3.16
C PRO A 145 8.50 -17.82 2.41
N VAL A 146 8.54 -16.59 2.92
CA VAL A 146 9.30 -15.47 2.36
C VAL A 146 10.28 -14.93 3.40
N ARG A 147 11.51 -14.66 2.99
CA ARG A 147 12.46 -13.88 3.75
C ARG A 147 12.18 -12.40 3.47
N PHE A 148 11.35 -11.78 4.31
CA PHE A 148 10.84 -10.42 4.05
C PHE A 148 11.89 -9.32 3.91
N PRO A 149 12.98 -9.27 4.71
CA PRO A 149 13.99 -8.22 4.56
C PRO A 149 14.61 -8.19 3.15
N GLU A 150 14.86 -9.36 2.57
CA GLU A 150 15.44 -9.57 1.24
C GLU A 150 14.36 -9.61 0.14
N GLY A 151 13.11 -9.93 0.51
CA GLY A 151 12.00 -10.03 -0.44
C GLY A 151 12.12 -11.23 -1.37
N VAL A 152 12.59 -12.38 -0.86
CA VAL A 152 12.80 -13.61 -1.64
C VAL A 152 12.03 -14.80 -1.04
N PRO A 153 11.45 -15.69 -1.86
CA PRO A 153 10.92 -16.98 -1.39
C PRO A 153 12.05 -17.89 -0.87
N VAL A 154 11.74 -18.75 0.10
CA VAL A 154 12.71 -19.68 0.71
C VAL A 154 12.19 -21.12 0.65
N ALA A 155 12.82 -21.98 -0.14
CA ALA A 155 12.45 -23.38 -0.33
C ALA A 155 10.92 -23.61 -0.46
N PRO A 156 10.21 -22.89 -1.37
CA PRO A 156 8.77 -23.04 -1.52
C PRO A 156 8.42 -24.43 -2.08
N PRO A 157 7.56 -25.23 -1.41
CA PRO A 157 7.42 -26.67 -1.70
C PRO A 157 6.76 -26.98 -3.05
N ILE A 158 6.00 -26.04 -3.61
CA ILE A 158 5.23 -26.23 -4.85
C ILE A 158 5.70 -25.35 -6.02
N MET A 159 6.84 -24.66 -5.87
CA MET A 159 7.26 -23.58 -6.77
C MET A 159 8.69 -23.80 -7.27
N PRO A 160 8.90 -24.71 -8.25
CA PRO A 160 10.22 -24.98 -8.82
C PRO A 160 10.87 -23.70 -9.40
N GLY A 161 12.14 -23.48 -9.07
CA GLY A 161 12.92 -22.33 -9.55
C GLY A 161 12.70 -21.01 -8.79
N TRP A 162 11.81 -20.98 -7.79
CA TRP A 162 11.51 -19.76 -7.03
C TRP A 162 12.40 -19.50 -5.82
N ASP A 163 13.15 -20.51 -5.36
CA ASP A 163 14.05 -20.35 -4.22
C ASP A 163 15.08 -19.25 -4.50
N GLY A 164 15.11 -18.22 -3.64
CA GLY A 164 16.00 -17.08 -3.80
C GLY A 164 15.65 -16.12 -4.94
N PHE A 165 14.52 -16.28 -5.63
CA PHE A 165 14.12 -15.37 -6.70
C PHE A 165 13.84 -13.95 -6.15
N PRO A 166 14.38 -12.88 -6.76
CA PRO A 166 14.32 -11.52 -6.23
C PRO A 166 13.00 -10.82 -6.55
N VAL A 167 11.89 -11.32 -5.99
CA VAL A 167 10.50 -10.81 -6.18
C VAL A 167 10.43 -9.28 -6.06
N ARG A 168 11.12 -8.69 -5.08
CA ARG A 168 11.11 -7.23 -4.84
C ARG A 168 11.81 -6.45 -5.96
N GLU A 169 12.88 -6.98 -6.53
CA GLU A 169 13.68 -6.29 -7.55
C GLU A 169 13.13 -6.52 -8.96
N ALA A 170 12.37 -7.60 -9.16
CA ALA A 170 11.78 -7.98 -10.43
C ALA A 170 10.49 -7.22 -10.79
N LEU A 171 9.91 -6.46 -9.84
CA LEU A 171 8.70 -5.65 -10.02
C LEU A 171 9.05 -4.21 -10.45
#